data_AF-A0A8T1U1Y7-F1
#
_entry.id   AF-A0A8T1U1Y7-F1
#
_cell.length_a   1.000
_cell.length_b   1.000
_cell.length_c   1.000
_cell.angle_alpha   90.00
_cell.angle_beta   90.00
_cell.angle_gamma   90.00
#
_symmetry.space_group_name_H-M   'P 1'
#
loop_
_entity.id
_entity.type
_entity.pdbx_description
1 polymer ?
#
loop_
_entity_poly.entity_id
_entity_poly.type
_entity_poly.pdbx_seq_one_letter_code
_entity_poly.pdbx_strand_id
1 'polypeptide(L)' 'MTDKAVHEKDVLRDMLPQARQLLRHGHVIIWLKKQAARYAGAVKKEAKAFVSLLVYAKSAEEYDDAKGALLEKLGGAPL' A
#
# COMPACT_ATOMS: atom_id res chain seq x y z
N MET A 1 3.71 28.24 -4.94
CA MET A 1 4.06 27.03 -4.15
C MET A 1 5.48 26.65 -4.49
N THR A 2 6.44 27.04 -3.66
CA THR A 2 7.87 26.86 -3.96
C THR A 2 8.34 25.54 -3.35
N ASP A 3 8.37 24.53 -4.22
CA ASP A 3 9.32 23.43 -4.43
C ASP A 3 10.40 23.04 -3.38
N LYS A 4 10.16 23.23 -2.08
CA LYS A 4 11.10 22.77 -1.04
C LYS A 4 11.12 21.24 -0.92
N ALA A 5 9.96 20.61 -1.16
CA ALA A 5 9.77 19.16 -1.10
C ALA A 5 10.41 18.40 -2.29
N VAL A 6 10.63 19.05 -3.43
CA VAL A 6 11.31 18.43 -4.57
C VAL A 6 12.82 18.50 -4.38
N HIS A 7 13.34 19.62 -3.87
CA HIS A 7 14.76 19.73 -3.57
C HIS A 7 15.20 18.76 -2.46
N GLU A 8 14.40 18.59 -1.40
CA GLU A 8 14.65 17.58 -0.36
C GLU A 8 14.63 16.14 -0.93
N LYS A 9 13.77 15.85 -1.91
CA LYS A 9 13.72 14.55 -2.59
C LYS A 9 14.98 14.24 -3.40
N ASP A 10 15.57 15.25 -4.03
CA ASP A 10 16.78 15.07 -4.84
C ASP A 10 18.03 14.94 -3.98
N VAL A 11 18.13 15.70 -2.89
CA VAL A 11 19.20 15.53 -1.88
C VAL A 11 19.15 14.13 -1.24
N LEU A 12 17.95 13.64 -0.91
CA LEU A 12 17.76 12.27 -0.41
C LEU A 12 18.05 11.19 -1.47
N ARG A 13 17.87 11.50 -2.76
CA ARG A 13 18.14 10.60 -3.89
C ARG A 13 19.64 10.36 -4.08
N ASP A 14 20.45 11.39 -3.85
CA ASP A 14 21.90 11.36 -4.06
C ASP A 14 22.65 10.83 -2.84
N MET A 15 22.20 11.14 -1.63
CA MET A 15 22.89 10.75 -0.39
C MET A 15 22.53 9.34 0.11
N LEU A 16 21.37 8.80 -0.29
CA LEU A 16 20.85 7.52 0.22
C LEU A 16 20.24 6.67 -0.91
N PRO A 17 21.05 5.95 -1.71
CA PRO A 17 20.54 5.06 -2.75
C PRO A 17 19.59 3.97 -2.21
N GLN A 18 19.70 3.57 -0.93
CA GLN A 18 18.73 2.67 -0.29
C GLN A 18 17.37 3.34 -0.02
N ALA A 19 17.35 4.66 0.22
CA ALA A 19 16.10 5.43 0.31
C ALA A 19 15.32 5.38 -1.01
N ARG A 20 16.00 5.22 -2.16
CA ARG A 20 15.38 4.99 -3.47
C ARG A 20 14.56 3.69 -3.52
N GLN A 21 14.92 2.70 -2.72
CA GLN A 21 14.23 1.41 -2.62
C GLN A 21 13.11 1.44 -1.56
N LEU A 22 13.33 2.14 -0.43
CA LEU A 22 12.31 2.42 0.58
C LEU A 22 11.19 3.32 0.05
N LEU A 23 11.53 4.34 -0.73
CA LEU A 23 10.58 5.16 -1.47
C LEU A 23 9.79 4.33 -2.47
N ARG A 24 10.40 3.30 -3.08
CA ARG A 24 9.71 2.40 -4.02
C ARG A 24 8.64 1.56 -3.33
N HIS A 25 8.98 0.89 -2.23
CA HIS A 25 8.04 0.01 -1.51
C HIS A 25 6.99 0.82 -0.73
N GLY A 26 7.40 1.87 -0.02
CA GLY A 26 6.50 2.73 0.74
C GLY A 26 5.51 3.47 -0.15
N HIS A 27 5.96 4.03 -1.29
CA HIS A 27 5.03 4.68 -2.23
C HIS A 27 4.06 3.69 -2.85
N VAL A 28 4.49 2.48 -3.20
CA VAL A 28 3.61 1.46 -3.78
C VAL A 28 2.53 1.06 -2.77
N ILE A 29 2.88 0.84 -1.50
CA ILE A 29 1.90 0.53 -0.45
C ILE A 29 0.92 1.68 -0.23
N ILE A 30 1.42 2.93 -0.17
CA ILE A 30 0.56 4.11 -0.01
C ILE A 30 -0.37 4.26 -1.23
N TRP A 31 0.13 4.02 -2.42
CA TRP A 31 -0.65 4.09 -3.66
C TRP A 31 -1.73 3.00 -3.69
N LEU A 32 -1.39 1.74 -3.38
CA LEU A 32 -2.34 0.63 -3.29
C LEU A 32 -3.43 0.91 -2.25
N LYS A 33 -3.05 1.41 -1.07
CA LYS A 33 -4.01 1.85 -0.03
C LYS A 33 -4.95 2.94 -0.52
N LYS A 34 -4.45 3.88 -1.32
CA LYS A 34 -5.28 4.93 -1.93
C LYS A 34 -6.23 4.35 -2.97
N GLN A 35 -5.77 3.41 -3.81
CA GLN A 35 -6.64 2.76 -4.80
C GLN A 35 -7.74 1.95 -4.13
N ALA A 36 -7.42 1.05 -3.20
CA ALA A 36 -8.42 0.24 -2.49
C ALA A 36 -9.46 1.12 -1.78
N ALA A 37 -9.03 2.21 -1.14
CA ALA A 37 -9.93 3.12 -0.45
C ALA A 37 -10.89 3.89 -1.38
N ARG A 38 -10.56 4.07 -2.66
CA ARG A 38 -11.47 4.69 -3.65
C ARG A 38 -12.68 3.82 -3.94
N TYR A 39 -12.51 2.50 -3.87
CA TYR A 39 -13.55 1.54 -4.22
C TYR A 39 -14.23 0.91 -2.99
N ALA A 40 -13.65 1.04 -1.80
CA ALA A 40 -14.11 0.39 -0.57
C ALA A 40 -15.23 1.14 0.20
N GLY A 41 -15.62 2.35 -0.20
CA GLY A 41 -16.74 3.08 0.42
C GLY A 41 -16.70 3.13 1.96
N ALA A 42 -17.67 2.48 2.61
CA ALA A 42 -17.80 2.42 4.07
C ALA A 42 -16.67 1.62 4.76
N VAL A 43 -16.11 0.61 4.09
CA VAL A 43 -15.06 -0.29 4.64
C VAL A 43 -13.64 0.13 4.25
N LYS A 44 -13.45 1.43 3.95
CA LYS A 44 -12.17 1.97 3.48
C LYS A 44 -11.00 1.82 4.47
N LYS A 45 -11.26 1.73 5.78
CA LYS A 45 -10.19 1.61 6.79
C LYS A 45 -9.68 0.18 6.80
N GLU A 46 -10.60 -0.77 6.79
CA GLU A 46 -10.40 -2.21 6.73
C GLU A 46 -9.69 -2.58 5.44
N ALA A 47 -10.14 -2.06 4.29
CA ALA A 47 -9.50 -2.30 3.00
C ALA A 47 -8.02 -1.87 2.97
N LYS A 48 -7.68 -0.73 3.59
CA LYS A 48 -6.27 -0.30 3.70
C LYS A 48 -5.45 -1.20 4.63
N ALA A 49 -6.07 -1.76 5.66
CA ALA A 49 -5.41 -2.69 6.57
C ALA A 49 -5.09 -4.00 5.84
N PHE A 50 -6.06 -4.59 5.14
CA PHE A 50 -5.85 -5.81 4.36
C PHE A 50 -4.83 -5.63 3.22
N VAL A 51 -4.83 -4.49 2.52
CA VAL A 51 -3.77 -4.18 1.54
C VAL A 51 -2.38 -4.17 2.17
N SER A 52 -2.26 -3.77 3.44
CA SER A 52 -0.96 -3.87 4.14
C SER A 52 -0.58 -5.32 4.38
N LEU A 53 -1.52 -6.13 4.86
CA LEU A 53 -1.32 -7.56 5.11
C LEU A 53 -0.91 -8.29 3.83
N LEU A 54 -1.60 -8.03 2.71
CA LEU A 54 -1.27 -8.62 1.41
C LEU A 54 0.16 -8.29 0.94
N VAL A 55 0.62 -7.05 1.14
CA VAL A 55 1.97 -6.65 0.71
C VAL A 55 3.05 -7.22 1.63
N TYR A 56 2.73 -7.47 2.90
CA TYR A 56 3.67 -7.99 3.89
C TYR A 56 3.54 -9.49 4.15
N ALA A 57 2.66 -10.19 3.44
CA ALA A 57 2.47 -11.63 3.56
C ALA A 57 3.77 -12.36 3.27
N LYS A 58 4.12 -13.31 4.14
CA LYS A 58 5.35 -14.11 4.06
C LYS A 58 5.10 -15.51 3.50
N SER A 59 3.84 -15.89 3.32
CA SER A 59 3.43 -17.17 2.76
C SER A 59 2.22 -17.00 1.83
N ALA A 60 1.98 -18.01 1.00
CA ALA A 60 0.77 -18.06 0.16
C ALA A 60 -0.50 -18.09 1.02
N GLU A 61 -0.48 -18.83 2.14
CA GLU A 61 -1.59 -18.92 3.10
C GLU A 61 -1.92 -17.55 3.72
N GLU A 62 -0.92 -16.81 4.22
CA GLU A 62 -1.14 -15.45 4.77
C GLU A 62 -1.72 -14.49 3.70
N TYR A 63 -1.29 -14.64 2.45
CA TYR A 63 -1.79 -13.86 1.34
C TYR A 63 -3.25 -14.21 1.03
N ASP A 64 -3.58 -15.49 0.93
CA ASP A 64 -4.91 -15.97 0.59
C ASP A 64 -5.94 -15.66 1.69
N ASP A 65 -5.55 -15.78 2.96
CA ASP A 65 -6.38 -15.37 4.10
C ASP A 65 -6.69 -13.86 4.07
N ALA A 66 -5.67 -13.03 3.88
CA ALA A 66 -5.84 -11.58 3.81
C ALA A 66 -6.67 -11.17 2.57
N LYS A 67 -6.53 -11.90 1.46
CA LYS A 67 -7.30 -11.68 0.23
C LYS A 67 -8.76 -12.07 0.43
N GLY A 68 -9.03 -13.23 1.02
CA GLY A 68 -10.38 -13.69 1.34
C GLY A 68 -11.10 -12.71 2.25
N ALA A 69 -10.45 -12.27 3.34
CA ALA A 69 -11.01 -11.29 4.26
C ALA A 69 -11.29 -9.93 3.58
N LEU A 70 -10.40 -9.47 2.69
CA LEU A 70 -10.63 -8.26 1.91
C LEU A 70 -11.85 -8.40 0.98
N LEU A 71 -11.96 -9.52 0.26
CA LEU A 71 -13.06 -9.78 -0.65
C LEU A 71 -14.40 -9.84 0.10
N GLU A 72 -14.46 -10.55 1.23
CA GLU A 72 -15.66 -10.62 2.07
C GLU A 72 -16.13 -9.21 2.47
N LYS A 73 -15.21 -8.35 2.92
CA LYS A 73 -15.56 -6.96 3.31
C LYS A 73 -16.00 -6.10 2.14
N LEU A 74 -15.51 -6.37 0.94
CA LEU A 74 -15.92 -5.68 -0.29
C LEU A 74 -17.20 -6.27 -0.90
N GLY A 75 -17.77 -7.32 -0.31
CA GLY A 75 -18.95 -8.03 -0.84
C GLY A 75 -18.64 -8.97 -2.00
N GLY A 76 -17.37 -9.29 -2.24
CA GLY A 76 -16.95 -10.33 -3.16
C GLY A 76 -16.91 -11.68 -2.47
N ALA A 77 -17.49 -12.72 -3.06
CA ALA A 77 -17.36 -14.08 -2.55
C ALA A 77 -15.90 -14.57 -2.73
N PRO A 78 -15.33 -15.35 -1.79
CA PRO A 78 -14.09 -16.06 -2.04
C PRO A 78 -14.30 -17.07 -3.17
N LEU A 79 -13.41 -17.05 -4.17
CA LEU A 79 -13.35 -17.99 -5.29
C LEU A 79 -12.68 -19.30 -4.85
#